data_AF-H3C4K3-F1
#
_entry.id   AF-H3C4K3-F1
#
_cell.length_a   1.000
_cell.length_b   1.000
_cell.length_c   1.000
_cell.angle_alpha   90.00
_cell.angle_beta   90.00
_cell.angle_gamma   90.00
#
_symmetry.space_group_name_H-M   'P 1'
#
loop_
_entity.id
_entity.type
_entity.pdbx_description
1 polymer ?
#
loop_
_entity_poly.entity_id
_entity_poly.type
_entity_poly.pdbx_seq_one_letter_code
_entity_poly.pdbx_strand_id
1 'polypeptide(L)'
;MRLEQVAEAEEPSRSPLGSCRCVWNSLFLCVGDMSHLDKYMQGKWFVLQLAVWGLRGVTGVILANNPLSGVLILASLCWASPWQALLGTLGAFVSTLAAVITGQDSAEQDVANGAHGMNGVLVALLMGVFSSAGDWYWWLLLPVGGGLRDIVFLYSALSSLLGSCGVPASVFPFNVVTVLYLLCTGPHNPYLPHHRVSPPWEPEPNGTELAALEVTQGVLLGVGQIFACEALGPSLLILGAVVLYSPLLAFHALLGSAIGTLAAGLSVAVHHDFLYSGLSGFNAALGCMAVGGLFFTFSWTTHLYAVANAAFLSAYADIAFSNLLGSFGLPALSWAATLTTTLLLLLTGNLAKYRIPAQQVMSPEHNLRRRRQCDTEEALGGVNTVM
;
A
#
# COMPACT_ATOMS: atom_id res chain seq x y z
N MET A 1 -71.48 29.64 -19.87
CA MET A 1 -70.35 29.60 -20.81
C MET A 1 -69.08 29.84 -20.03
N ARG A 2 -68.26 28.82 -19.84
CA ARG A 2 -66.94 28.91 -19.20
C ARG A 2 -65.92 28.38 -20.21
N LEU A 3 -65.03 29.25 -20.66
CA LEU A 3 -63.75 28.97 -21.30
C LEU A 3 -62.73 29.77 -20.46
N GLU A 4 -61.95 29.05 -19.65
CA GLU A 4 -60.51 28.83 -19.84
C GLU A 4 -59.64 30.03 -19.43
N GLN A 5 -58.99 29.88 -18.27
CA GLN A 5 -57.68 30.47 -18.01
C GLN A 5 -56.76 29.32 -17.61
N VAL A 6 -55.76 29.07 -18.46
CA VAL A 6 -54.64 28.16 -18.23
C VAL A 6 -53.76 28.79 -17.15
N ALA A 7 -53.58 28.09 -16.03
CA ALA A 7 -52.57 28.42 -15.03
C ALA A 7 -51.30 27.63 -15.36
N GLU A 8 -50.23 28.37 -15.65
CA GLU A 8 -48.86 27.88 -15.85
C GLU A 8 -48.37 27.19 -14.57
N ALA A 9 -47.87 25.96 -14.70
CA ALA A 9 -47.27 25.22 -13.60
C ALA A 9 -45.80 25.66 -13.43
N GLU A 10 -45.50 26.36 -12.33
CA GLU A 10 -44.13 26.62 -11.89
C GLU A 10 -43.42 25.30 -11.53
N GLU A 11 -42.34 24.97 -12.24
CA GLU A 11 -41.40 23.93 -11.83
C GLU A 11 -40.66 24.36 -10.55
N PRO A 12 -40.44 23.46 -9.58
CA PRO A 12 -39.70 23.79 -8.37
C PRO A 12 -38.21 23.97 -8.72
N SER A 13 -37.74 25.21 -8.59
CA SER A 13 -36.32 25.57 -8.73
C SER A 13 -35.45 24.71 -7.78
N ARG A 14 -34.62 23.84 -8.34
CA ARG A 14 -33.60 23.10 -7.58
C ARG A 14 -32.57 24.10 -7.04
N SER A 15 -32.55 24.28 -5.72
CA SER A 15 -31.57 25.17 -5.08
C SER A 15 -30.15 24.57 -5.17
N PRO A 16 -29.12 25.40 -5.42
CA PRO A 16 -27.72 24.93 -5.56
C PRO A 16 -27.15 24.33 -4.26
N LEU A 17 -27.76 24.62 -3.10
CA LEU A 17 -27.39 24.08 -1.78
C LEU A 17 -27.70 22.59 -1.61
N GLY A 18 -28.74 22.06 -2.28
CA GLY A 18 -29.08 20.64 -2.25
C GLY A 18 -28.08 19.78 -3.02
N SER A 19 -27.54 20.31 -4.12
CA SER A 19 -26.58 19.62 -4.99
C SER A 19 -25.23 19.44 -4.29
N CYS A 20 -24.69 20.50 -3.68
CA CYS A 20 -23.42 20.43 -2.93
C CYS A 20 -23.50 19.42 -1.77
N ARG A 21 -24.62 19.39 -1.03
CA ARG A 21 -24.79 18.45 0.10
C ARG A 21 -24.87 17.00 -0.37
N CYS A 22 -25.46 16.74 -1.54
CA CYS A 22 -25.53 15.41 -2.14
C CYS A 22 -24.16 14.91 -2.64
N VAL A 23 -23.37 15.81 -3.24
CA VAL A 23 -21.98 15.53 -3.66
C VAL A 23 -21.09 15.22 -2.46
N TRP A 24 -21.19 16.00 -1.38
CA TRP A 24 -20.44 15.75 -0.14
C TRP A 24 -20.81 14.42 0.52
N ASN A 25 -22.10 14.08 0.58
CA ASN A 25 -22.54 12.78 1.11
C ASN A 25 -22.04 11.60 0.24
N SER A 26 -21.98 11.78 -1.08
CA SER A 26 -21.45 10.77 -1.99
C SER A 26 -19.93 10.61 -1.85
N LEU A 27 -19.20 11.71 -1.65
CA LEU A 27 -17.76 11.69 -1.34
C LEU A 27 -17.46 10.97 -0.03
N PHE A 28 -18.26 11.20 1.02
CA PHE A 28 -18.08 10.49 2.30
C PHE A 28 -18.29 8.97 2.20
N LEU A 29 -19.07 8.49 1.23
CA LEU A 29 -19.26 7.06 0.98
C LEU A 29 -18.04 6.42 0.28
N CYS A 30 -17.22 7.23 -0.39
CA CYS A 30 -16.05 6.79 -1.15
C CYS A 30 -14.73 6.87 -0.37
N VAL A 31 -14.70 7.54 0.79
CA VAL A 31 -13.51 7.72 1.63
C VAL A 31 -13.40 6.61 2.69
N GLY A 32 -12.17 6.27 3.09
CA GLY A 32 -11.91 5.21 4.07
C GLY A 32 -12.16 3.81 3.52
N ASP A 33 -12.59 2.88 4.37
CA ASP A 33 -12.64 1.45 4.03
C ASP A 33 -13.82 1.04 3.10
N MET A 34 -14.73 1.96 2.78
CA MET A 34 -15.95 1.72 2.01
C MET A 34 -16.81 0.53 2.53
N SER A 35 -16.97 0.40 3.84
CA SER A 35 -17.70 -0.72 4.47
C SER A 35 -19.19 -0.83 4.05
N HIS A 36 -19.77 0.25 3.54
CA HIS A 36 -21.11 0.22 2.93
C HIS A 36 -21.15 -0.64 1.66
N LEU A 37 -20.07 -0.64 0.88
CA LEU A 37 -19.96 -1.46 -0.32
C LEU A 37 -19.92 -2.95 0.06
N ASP A 38 -19.26 -3.31 1.16
CA ASP A 38 -19.20 -4.70 1.60
C ASP A 38 -20.60 -5.25 1.90
N LYS A 39 -21.43 -4.46 2.58
CA LYS A 39 -22.84 -4.81 2.83
C LYS A 39 -23.65 -4.92 1.53
N TYR A 40 -23.40 -4.04 0.57
CA TYR A 40 -24.07 -4.09 -0.74
C TYR A 40 -23.64 -5.30 -1.59
N MET A 41 -22.40 -5.76 -1.41
CA MET A 41 -21.79 -6.87 -2.14
C MET A 41 -22.19 -8.25 -1.59
N GLN A 42 -22.79 -8.32 -0.39
CA GLN A 42 -23.35 -9.55 0.15
C GLN A 42 -24.47 -10.08 -0.76
N GLY A 43 -24.36 -11.34 -1.17
CA GLY A 43 -25.33 -12.00 -2.05
C GLY A 43 -25.29 -11.57 -3.53
N LYS A 44 -24.29 -10.77 -3.95
CA LYS A 44 -24.03 -10.48 -5.37
C LYS A 44 -23.26 -11.63 -6.03
N TRP A 45 -23.12 -11.55 -7.35
CA TRP A 45 -22.44 -12.59 -8.13
C TRP A 45 -20.97 -12.71 -7.71
N PHE A 46 -20.48 -13.95 -7.62
CA PHE A 46 -19.11 -14.24 -7.22
C PHE A 46 -18.06 -13.47 -8.03
N VAL A 47 -18.26 -13.33 -9.35
CA VAL A 47 -17.34 -12.57 -10.22
C VAL A 47 -17.23 -11.10 -9.80
N LEU A 48 -18.33 -10.48 -9.38
CA LEU A 48 -18.34 -9.10 -8.92
C LEU A 48 -17.65 -8.97 -7.55
N GLN A 49 -17.84 -9.96 -6.66
CA GLN A 49 -17.13 -10.02 -5.39
C GLN A 49 -15.62 -10.18 -5.61
N LEU A 50 -15.22 -11.09 -6.48
CA LEU A 50 -13.82 -11.31 -6.85
C LEU A 50 -13.18 -10.05 -7.43
N ALA A 51 -13.90 -9.28 -8.27
CA ALA A 51 -13.43 -8.00 -8.78
C ALA A 51 -13.18 -6.98 -7.66
N VAL A 52 -14.11 -6.86 -6.70
CA VAL A 52 -13.94 -5.96 -5.55
C VAL A 52 -12.79 -6.40 -4.65
N TRP A 53 -12.65 -7.70 -4.38
CA TRP A 53 -11.53 -8.25 -3.59
C TRP A 53 -10.19 -8.04 -4.30
N GLY A 54 -10.15 -8.19 -5.62
CA GLY A 54 -8.97 -7.88 -6.43
C GLY A 54 -8.58 -6.41 -6.35
N LEU A 55 -9.54 -5.49 -6.47
CA LEU A 55 -9.30 -4.05 -6.30
C LEU A 55 -8.83 -3.69 -4.89
N ARG A 56 -9.42 -4.28 -3.85
CA ARG A 56 -8.94 -4.14 -2.46
C ARG A 56 -7.52 -4.69 -2.31
N GLY A 57 -7.18 -5.78 -3.01
CA GLY A 57 -5.83 -6.31 -3.05
C GLY A 57 -4.81 -5.36 -3.68
N VAL A 58 -5.16 -4.71 -4.79
CA VAL A 58 -4.34 -3.65 -5.39
C VAL A 58 -4.13 -2.51 -4.40
N THR A 59 -5.18 -2.05 -3.73
CA THR A 59 -5.08 -0.98 -2.72
C THR A 59 -4.31 -1.42 -1.48
N GLY A 60 -4.34 -2.69 -1.12
CA GLY A 60 -3.64 -3.24 0.03
C GLY A 60 -2.14 -2.92 0.01
N VAL A 61 -1.54 -2.79 -1.18
CA VAL A 61 -0.12 -2.45 -1.36
C VAL A 61 0.25 -1.10 -0.71
N ILE A 62 -0.66 -0.12 -0.70
CA ILE A 62 -0.49 1.16 0.01
C ILE A 62 -1.08 1.11 1.44
N LEU A 63 -1.22 -0.09 2.01
CA LEU A 63 -1.75 -0.34 3.35
C LEU A 63 -3.19 0.17 3.56
N ALA A 64 -3.97 0.20 2.48
CA ALA A 64 -5.32 0.75 2.49
C ALA A 64 -6.34 -0.28 1.97
N ASN A 65 -7.58 -0.19 2.45
CA ASN A 65 -8.64 -1.12 2.09
C ASN A 65 -9.79 -0.37 1.38
N ASN A 66 -9.56 0.12 0.15
CA ASN A 66 -10.55 0.87 -0.60
C ASN A 66 -10.52 0.50 -2.10
N PRO A 67 -11.60 -0.09 -2.66
CA PRO A 67 -11.59 -0.53 -4.05
C PRO A 67 -11.54 0.63 -5.06
N LEU A 68 -12.06 1.81 -4.73
CA LEU A 68 -11.98 2.99 -5.60
C LEU A 68 -10.55 3.53 -5.69
N SER A 69 -9.82 3.56 -4.57
CA SER A 69 -8.37 3.81 -4.58
C SER A 69 -7.64 2.78 -5.46
N GLY A 70 -8.09 1.53 -5.46
CA GLY A 70 -7.54 0.46 -6.30
C GLY A 70 -7.75 0.73 -7.79
N VAL A 71 -8.92 1.24 -8.18
CA VAL A 71 -9.18 1.68 -9.56
C VAL A 71 -8.25 2.81 -9.97
N LEU A 72 -8.01 3.80 -9.09
CA LEU A 72 -7.09 4.90 -9.36
C LEU A 72 -5.64 4.41 -9.51
N ILE A 73 -5.21 3.45 -8.69
CA ILE A 73 -3.90 2.81 -8.80
C ILE A 73 -3.78 2.04 -10.12
N LEU A 74 -4.78 1.25 -10.50
CA LEU A 74 -4.77 0.54 -11.78
C LEU A 74 -4.73 1.50 -12.97
N ALA A 75 -5.47 2.61 -12.90
CA ALA A 75 -5.40 3.66 -13.92
C ALA A 75 -4.02 4.30 -14.00
N SER A 76 -3.35 4.49 -12.85
CA SER A 76 -1.96 4.95 -12.77
C SER A 76 -1.00 3.98 -13.43
N LEU A 77 -1.10 2.69 -13.10
CA LEU A 77 -0.29 1.64 -13.72
C LEU A 77 -0.54 1.57 -15.23
N CYS A 78 -1.79 1.64 -15.69
CA CYS A 78 -2.13 1.66 -17.12
C CYS A 78 -1.51 2.87 -17.84
N TRP A 79 -1.47 4.03 -17.18
CA TRP A 79 -0.82 5.22 -17.71
C TRP A 79 0.70 5.05 -17.77
N ALA A 80 1.32 4.46 -16.74
CA ALA A 80 2.76 4.23 -16.71
C ALA A 80 3.22 3.14 -17.70
N SER A 81 2.64 1.95 -17.61
CA SER A 81 2.85 0.83 -18.53
C SER A 81 1.64 -0.11 -18.51
N PRO A 82 0.90 -0.23 -19.64
CA PRO A 82 -0.21 -1.17 -19.75
C PRO A 82 0.19 -2.63 -19.46
N TRP A 83 1.45 -3.00 -19.72
CA TRP A 83 1.98 -4.32 -19.40
C TRP A 83 2.08 -4.54 -17.88
N GLN A 84 2.59 -3.56 -17.13
CA GLN A 84 2.64 -3.62 -15.68
C GLN A 84 1.23 -3.66 -15.05
N ALA A 85 0.28 -2.90 -15.61
CA ALA A 85 -1.10 -2.96 -15.17
C ALA A 85 -1.72 -4.36 -15.39
N LEU A 86 -1.44 -4.99 -16.53
CA LEU A 86 -1.89 -6.35 -16.82
C LEU A 86 -1.28 -7.37 -15.85
N LEU A 87 0.03 -7.28 -15.59
CA LEU A 87 0.70 -8.17 -14.63
C LEU A 87 0.16 -7.99 -13.21
N GLY A 88 0.05 -6.75 -12.74
CA GLY A 88 -0.47 -6.44 -11.41
C GLY A 88 -1.91 -6.92 -11.22
N THR A 89 -2.79 -6.68 -12.21
CA THR A 89 -4.18 -7.18 -12.17
C THR A 89 -4.23 -8.70 -12.17
N LEU A 90 -3.48 -9.36 -13.04
CA LEU A 90 -3.42 -10.82 -13.07
C LEU A 90 -2.90 -11.39 -11.74
N GLY A 91 -1.86 -10.77 -11.17
CA GLY A 91 -1.32 -11.11 -9.87
C GLY A 91 -2.38 -11.05 -8.76
N ALA A 92 -3.16 -9.96 -8.71
CA ALA A 92 -4.26 -9.80 -7.75
C ALA A 92 -5.30 -10.92 -7.92
N PHE A 93 -5.77 -11.14 -9.15
CA PHE A 93 -6.85 -12.10 -9.41
C PHE A 93 -6.43 -13.54 -9.15
N VAL A 94 -5.25 -13.94 -9.62
CA VAL A 94 -4.79 -15.31 -9.50
C VAL A 94 -4.41 -15.64 -8.05
N SER A 95 -3.80 -14.73 -7.29
CA SER A 95 -3.53 -14.99 -5.86
C SER A 95 -4.81 -15.03 -5.01
N THR A 96 -5.77 -14.15 -5.27
CA THR A 96 -7.07 -14.16 -4.60
C THR A 96 -7.86 -15.43 -4.95
N LEU A 97 -7.88 -15.84 -6.21
CA LEU A 97 -8.53 -17.08 -6.63
C LEU A 97 -7.84 -18.32 -6.03
N ALA A 98 -6.51 -18.34 -6.00
CA ALA A 98 -5.75 -19.41 -5.36
C ALA A 98 -6.09 -19.52 -3.86
N ALA A 99 -6.20 -18.39 -3.16
CA ALA A 99 -6.62 -18.37 -1.76
C ALA A 99 -8.02 -18.96 -1.56
N VAL A 100 -8.99 -18.58 -2.41
CA VAL A 100 -10.35 -19.14 -2.39
C VAL A 100 -10.34 -20.65 -2.65
N ILE A 101 -9.60 -21.14 -3.65
CA ILE A 101 -9.53 -22.56 -4.00
C ILE A 101 -8.90 -23.39 -2.86
N THR A 102 -7.90 -22.83 -2.16
CA THR A 102 -7.24 -23.53 -1.06
C THR A 102 -8.07 -23.66 0.21
N GLY A 103 -9.27 -23.05 0.27
CA GLY A 103 -10.21 -23.25 1.37
C GLY A 103 -9.68 -22.81 2.74
N GLN A 104 -8.89 -21.74 2.79
CA GLN A 104 -8.39 -21.20 4.04
C GLN A 104 -9.58 -20.61 4.84
N ASP A 105 -10.08 -21.28 5.87
CA ASP A 105 -11.31 -20.88 6.61
C ASP A 105 -11.18 -19.55 7.37
N SER A 106 -9.97 -19.15 7.77
CA SER A 106 -9.70 -17.79 8.29
C SER A 106 -9.56 -16.73 7.17
N ALA A 107 -9.57 -17.17 5.91
CA ALA A 107 -9.28 -16.31 4.78
C ALA A 107 -10.52 -15.66 4.17
N GLU A 108 -11.76 -15.94 4.55
CA GLU A 108 -12.89 -15.23 3.95
C GLU A 108 -12.79 -13.71 4.21
N GLN A 109 -12.42 -13.32 5.45
CA GLN A 109 -12.21 -11.91 5.79
C GLN A 109 -10.88 -11.36 5.22
N ASP A 110 -9.79 -12.13 5.23
CA ASP A 110 -8.49 -11.69 4.71
C ASP A 110 -8.48 -11.59 3.17
N VAL A 111 -9.21 -12.48 2.48
CA VAL A 111 -9.50 -12.44 1.04
C VAL A 111 -10.40 -11.24 0.74
N ALA A 112 -11.47 -11.04 1.52
CA ALA A 112 -12.36 -9.89 1.33
C ALA A 112 -11.63 -8.55 1.51
N ASN A 113 -10.69 -8.49 2.45
CA ASN A 113 -9.83 -7.33 2.68
C ASN A 113 -8.64 -7.23 1.71
N GLY A 114 -8.47 -8.19 0.80
CA GLY A 114 -7.46 -8.16 -0.26
C GLY A 114 -6.03 -8.53 0.16
N ALA A 115 -5.81 -9.11 1.34
CA ALA A 115 -4.47 -9.36 1.87
C ALA A 115 -3.62 -10.31 0.99
N HIS A 116 -4.26 -11.32 0.39
CA HIS A 116 -3.63 -12.22 -0.57
C HIS A 116 -3.41 -11.56 -1.94
N GLY A 117 -4.34 -10.68 -2.36
CA GLY A 117 -4.27 -9.94 -3.62
C GLY A 117 -3.04 -9.03 -3.68
N MET A 118 -2.78 -8.29 -2.59
CA MET A 118 -1.63 -7.38 -2.46
C MET A 118 -0.28 -8.06 -2.76
N ASN A 119 -0.03 -9.22 -2.14
CA ASN A 119 1.22 -9.95 -2.36
C ASN A 119 1.35 -10.41 -3.82
N GLY A 120 0.24 -10.82 -4.44
CA GLY A 120 0.22 -11.23 -5.84
C GLY A 120 0.51 -10.08 -6.80
N VAL A 121 -0.06 -8.90 -6.54
CA VAL A 121 0.21 -7.67 -7.31
C VAL A 121 1.70 -7.35 -7.32
N LEU A 122 2.33 -7.30 -6.14
CA LEU A 122 3.74 -6.94 -6.01
C LEU A 122 4.65 -7.96 -6.69
N VAL A 123 4.44 -9.27 -6.47
CA VAL A 123 5.26 -10.30 -7.13
C VAL A 123 5.17 -10.17 -8.65
N ALA A 124 3.96 -10.04 -9.21
CA ALA A 124 3.78 -9.93 -10.65
C ALA A 124 4.39 -8.65 -11.24
N LEU A 125 4.22 -7.50 -10.56
CA LEU A 125 4.82 -6.23 -10.96
C LEU A 125 6.35 -6.31 -10.95
N LEU A 126 6.96 -6.78 -9.85
CA LEU A 126 8.41 -6.81 -9.74
C LEU A 126 9.04 -7.86 -10.66
N MET A 127 8.36 -8.98 -10.94
CA MET A 127 8.76 -9.89 -12.02
C MET A 127 8.78 -9.20 -13.39
N GLY A 128 7.79 -8.33 -13.66
CA GLY A 128 7.72 -7.52 -14.88
C GLY A 128 8.83 -6.49 -14.95
N VAL A 129 8.97 -5.67 -13.92
CA VAL A 129 9.94 -4.55 -13.85
C VAL A 129 11.38 -5.04 -13.98
N PHE A 130 11.73 -6.15 -13.33
CA PHE A 130 13.09 -6.68 -13.44
C PHE A 130 13.32 -7.50 -14.71
N SER A 131 12.29 -7.90 -15.47
CA SER A 131 12.50 -8.70 -16.67
C SER A 131 13.19 -7.89 -17.77
N SER A 132 14.29 -8.41 -18.30
CA SER A 132 14.99 -7.80 -19.44
C SER A 132 14.50 -8.33 -20.79
N ALA A 133 13.50 -9.21 -20.79
CA ALA A 133 12.85 -9.70 -22.01
C ALA A 133 11.91 -8.66 -22.66
N GLY A 134 11.61 -7.57 -21.94
CA GLY A 134 10.77 -6.47 -22.39
C GLY A 134 9.28 -6.67 -22.13
N ASP A 135 8.50 -5.63 -22.45
CA ASP A 135 7.06 -5.64 -22.32
C ASP A 135 6.42 -6.69 -23.24
N TRP A 136 5.29 -7.25 -22.80
CA TRP A 136 4.52 -8.28 -23.53
C TRP A 136 5.22 -9.63 -23.71
N TYR A 137 6.23 -9.92 -22.90
CA TYR A 137 6.85 -11.23 -22.84
C TYR A 137 5.94 -12.26 -22.13
N TRP A 138 5.03 -12.87 -22.88
CA TRP A 138 3.98 -13.76 -22.37
C TRP A 138 4.48 -14.98 -21.58
N TRP A 139 5.71 -15.44 -21.82
CA TRP A 139 6.32 -16.53 -21.05
C TRP A 139 6.49 -16.19 -19.57
N LEU A 140 6.54 -14.89 -19.22
CA LEU A 140 6.58 -14.41 -17.84
C LEU A 140 5.31 -14.76 -17.06
N LEU A 141 4.18 -15.02 -17.74
CA LEU A 141 2.94 -15.42 -17.06
C LEU A 141 3.04 -16.78 -16.38
N LEU A 142 3.94 -17.67 -16.83
CA LEU A 142 4.14 -18.99 -16.22
C LEU A 142 4.73 -18.91 -14.81
N PRO A 143 5.89 -18.26 -14.58
CA PRO A 143 6.42 -18.10 -13.23
C PRO A 143 5.53 -17.21 -12.36
N VAL A 144 4.84 -16.23 -12.93
CA VAL A 144 3.81 -15.45 -12.21
C VAL A 144 2.72 -16.41 -11.70
N GLY A 145 2.09 -17.20 -12.56
CA GLY A 145 1.04 -18.15 -12.14
C GLY A 145 1.52 -19.18 -11.10
N GLY A 146 2.73 -19.72 -11.27
CA GLY A 146 3.34 -20.67 -10.33
C GLY A 146 3.63 -20.07 -8.96
N GLY A 147 4.31 -18.92 -8.92
CA GLY A 147 4.70 -18.24 -7.67
C GLY A 147 3.49 -17.78 -6.85
N LEU A 148 2.36 -17.49 -7.50
CA LEU A 148 1.13 -17.09 -6.79
C LEU A 148 0.55 -18.20 -5.91
N ARG A 149 0.78 -19.47 -6.26
CA ARG A 149 0.42 -20.61 -5.39
C ARG A 149 1.27 -20.61 -4.13
N ASP A 150 2.58 -20.40 -4.29
CA ASP A 150 3.54 -20.40 -3.18
C ASP A 150 3.31 -19.22 -2.23
N ILE A 151 2.87 -18.06 -2.75
CA ILE A 151 2.44 -16.91 -1.95
C ILE A 151 1.31 -17.29 -0.98
N VAL A 152 0.30 -18.03 -1.43
CA VAL A 152 -0.84 -18.41 -0.57
C VAL A 152 -0.39 -19.35 0.54
N PHE A 153 0.44 -20.34 0.23
CA PHE A 153 0.99 -21.25 1.22
C PHE A 153 1.89 -20.54 2.23
N LEU A 154 2.78 -19.67 1.76
CA LEU A 154 3.69 -18.93 2.61
C LEU A 154 2.94 -17.92 3.48
N TYR A 155 1.93 -17.23 2.93
CA TYR A 155 1.05 -16.35 3.69
C TYR A 155 0.36 -17.11 4.81
N SER A 156 -0.23 -18.27 4.52
CA SER A 156 -0.90 -19.10 5.52
C SER A 156 0.05 -19.54 6.64
N ALA A 157 1.24 -20.05 6.28
CA ALA A 157 2.23 -20.48 7.25
C ALA A 157 2.70 -19.33 8.15
N LEU A 158 2.96 -18.16 7.56
CA LEU A 158 3.37 -16.96 8.30
C LEU A 158 2.24 -16.40 9.16
N SER A 159 1.00 -16.39 8.69
CA SER A 159 -0.17 -15.97 9.48
C SER A 159 -0.37 -16.88 10.68
N SER A 160 -0.13 -18.19 10.55
CA SER A 160 -0.16 -19.10 11.70
C SER A 160 0.97 -18.81 12.69
N LEU A 161 2.17 -18.48 12.23
CA LEU A 161 3.33 -18.20 13.07
C LEU A 161 3.19 -16.84 13.80
N LEU A 162 2.95 -15.78 13.03
CA LEU A 162 2.87 -14.39 13.51
C LEU A 162 1.54 -14.07 14.20
N GLY A 163 0.48 -14.81 13.86
CA GLY A 163 -0.84 -14.66 14.48
C GLY A 163 -0.80 -14.92 15.99
N SER A 164 0.06 -15.83 16.45
CA SER A 164 0.30 -16.08 17.89
C SER A 164 0.84 -14.85 18.63
N CYS A 165 1.53 -13.96 17.92
CA CYS A 165 2.06 -12.70 18.44
C CYS A 165 1.15 -11.49 18.16
N GLY A 166 0.00 -11.68 17.50
CA GLY A 166 -0.91 -10.61 17.10
C GLY A 166 -0.40 -9.72 15.98
N VAL A 167 0.49 -10.24 15.12
CA VAL A 167 1.12 -9.51 14.00
C VAL A 167 0.62 -10.08 12.66
N PRO A 168 0.31 -9.24 11.66
CA PRO A 168 -0.10 -9.72 10.34
C PRO A 168 1.09 -10.28 9.55
N ALA A 169 0.84 -11.25 8.67
CA ALA A 169 1.85 -11.75 7.72
C ALA A 169 2.31 -10.69 6.71
N SER A 170 1.53 -9.61 6.51
CA SER A 170 1.92 -8.44 5.71
C SER A 170 2.38 -8.84 4.29
N VAL A 171 3.48 -8.25 3.82
CA VAL A 171 4.12 -8.52 2.52
C VAL A 171 5.38 -9.39 2.63
N PHE A 172 5.56 -10.13 3.73
CA PHE A 172 6.64 -11.12 3.83
C PHE A 172 6.60 -12.15 2.68
N PRO A 173 5.44 -12.70 2.27
CA PRO A 173 5.38 -13.62 1.15
C PRO A 173 5.92 -13.04 -0.16
N PHE A 174 5.51 -11.81 -0.50
CA PHE A 174 6.00 -11.10 -1.67
C PHE A 174 7.53 -11.00 -1.67
N ASN A 175 8.13 -10.53 -0.57
CA ASN A 175 9.56 -10.31 -0.48
C ASN A 175 10.36 -11.61 -0.65
N VAL A 176 9.91 -12.70 -0.01
CA VAL A 176 10.55 -14.02 -0.11
C VAL A 176 10.42 -14.60 -1.52
N VAL A 177 9.21 -14.64 -2.08
CA VAL A 177 8.96 -15.25 -3.40
C VAL A 177 9.70 -14.49 -4.50
N THR A 178 9.72 -13.16 -4.44
CA THR A 178 10.42 -12.34 -5.45
C THR A 178 11.93 -12.54 -5.41
N VAL A 179 12.54 -12.53 -4.22
CA VAL A 179 13.98 -12.79 -4.09
C VAL A 179 14.34 -14.21 -4.54
N LEU A 180 13.55 -15.21 -4.15
CA LEU A 180 13.75 -16.59 -4.60
C LEU A 180 13.66 -16.71 -6.13
N TYR A 181 12.67 -16.07 -6.75
CA TYR A 181 12.51 -16.06 -8.20
C TYR A 181 13.74 -15.46 -8.91
N LEU A 182 14.20 -14.28 -8.46
CA LEU A 182 15.36 -13.62 -9.05
C LEU A 182 16.65 -14.43 -8.82
N LEU A 183 16.84 -15.03 -7.64
CA LEU A 183 17.96 -15.95 -7.38
C LEU A 183 17.94 -17.18 -8.28
N CYS A 184 16.77 -17.79 -8.50
CA CYS A 184 16.65 -19.00 -9.31
C CYS A 184 16.83 -18.76 -10.81
N THR A 185 16.34 -17.62 -11.33
CA THR A 185 16.46 -17.31 -12.75
C THR A 185 17.88 -16.88 -13.09
N GLY A 186 18.45 -15.97 -12.32
CA GLY A 186 19.71 -15.30 -12.64
C GLY A 186 19.62 -14.36 -13.87
N PRO A 187 20.51 -13.36 -14.00
CA PRO A 187 20.45 -12.37 -15.08
C PRO A 187 20.62 -12.95 -16.49
N HIS A 188 21.33 -14.07 -16.60
CA HIS A 188 21.66 -14.72 -17.88
C HIS A 188 20.76 -15.92 -18.19
N ASN A 189 19.59 -16.02 -17.56
CA ASN A 189 18.66 -17.09 -17.86
C ASN A 189 18.23 -17.02 -19.35
N PRO A 190 18.26 -18.13 -20.11
CA PRO A 190 17.86 -18.10 -21.52
C PRO A 190 16.36 -17.84 -21.70
N TYR A 191 15.52 -18.15 -20.72
CA TYR A 191 14.06 -18.01 -20.80
C TYR A 191 13.52 -16.82 -20.03
N LEU A 192 14.09 -16.52 -18.86
CA LEU A 192 13.59 -15.48 -17.95
C LEU A 192 14.73 -14.57 -17.49
N PRO A 193 15.39 -13.85 -18.43
CA PRO A 193 16.49 -12.95 -18.08
C PRO A 193 15.96 -11.74 -17.31
N HIS A 194 16.80 -11.17 -16.44
CA HIS A 194 16.44 -9.99 -15.65
C HIS A 194 17.62 -9.01 -15.49
N HIS A 195 17.28 -7.75 -15.25
CA HIS A 195 18.21 -6.67 -14.97
C HIS A 195 18.89 -6.87 -13.61
N ARG A 196 20.21 -6.63 -13.56
CA ARG A 196 20.94 -6.57 -12.28
C ARG A 196 20.69 -5.23 -11.61
N VAL A 197 20.54 -5.28 -10.29
CA VAL A 197 20.47 -4.09 -9.44
C VAL A 197 21.86 -3.75 -8.93
N SER A 198 22.32 -2.53 -9.19
CA SER A 198 23.57 -2.00 -8.62
C SER A 198 23.38 -1.55 -7.17
N PRO A 199 24.41 -1.69 -6.32
CA PRO A 199 24.31 -1.25 -4.94
C PRO A 199 24.36 0.29 -4.84
N PRO A 200 23.62 0.91 -3.90
CA PRO A 200 23.55 2.37 -3.76
C PRO A 200 24.86 3.11 -3.46
N TRP A 201 25.94 2.42 -3.06
CA TRP A 201 27.25 2.99 -2.76
C TRP A 201 28.21 3.03 -3.95
N GLU A 202 27.82 2.50 -5.11
CA GLU A 202 28.67 2.49 -6.30
C GLU A 202 29.04 3.95 -6.70
N PRO A 203 30.34 4.27 -6.87
CA PRO A 203 30.78 5.67 -6.97
C PRO A 203 30.41 6.32 -8.30
N GLU A 204 29.88 7.55 -8.23
CA GLU A 204 29.60 8.38 -9.41
C GLU A 204 30.75 9.34 -9.78
N PRO A 205 31.03 9.54 -11.07
CA PRO A 205 32.05 10.50 -11.53
C PRO A 205 31.78 11.97 -11.14
N ASN A 206 30.50 12.37 -10.95
CA ASN A 206 30.07 13.75 -10.67
C ASN A 206 29.29 13.86 -9.35
N GLY A 207 29.76 13.20 -8.28
CA GLY A 207 29.09 13.08 -6.98
C GLY A 207 28.77 14.37 -6.20
N THR A 208 29.11 15.57 -6.70
CA THR A 208 29.02 16.83 -5.94
C THR A 208 27.91 17.78 -6.39
N GLU A 209 27.30 17.59 -7.56
CA GLU A 209 26.25 18.47 -8.09
C GLU A 209 24.86 17.89 -7.83
N LEU A 210 24.22 18.35 -6.75
CA LEU A 210 22.90 17.88 -6.35
C LEU A 210 21.80 18.79 -6.90
N ALA A 211 20.94 18.28 -7.79
CA ALA A 211 19.78 19.02 -8.27
C ALA A 211 18.63 19.01 -7.24
N ALA A 212 18.47 20.12 -6.50
CA ALA A 212 17.46 20.24 -5.44
C ALA A 212 16.01 19.96 -5.93
N LEU A 213 15.70 20.33 -7.17
CA LEU A 213 14.39 20.05 -7.77
C LEU A 213 14.15 18.55 -7.97
N GLU A 214 15.16 17.82 -8.46
CA GLU A 214 15.07 16.38 -8.69
C GLU A 214 15.01 15.60 -7.37
N VAL A 215 15.73 16.05 -6.34
CA VAL A 215 15.59 15.50 -4.97
C VAL A 215 14.17 15.72 -4.45
N THR A 216 13.60 16.91 -4.65
CA THR A 216 12.23 17.22 -4.21
C THR A 216 11.21 16.38 -4.98
N GLN A 217 11.44 16.14 -6.28
CA GLN A 217 10.64 15.24 -7.09
C GLN A 217 10.76 13.79 -6.61
N GLY A 218 11.96 13.37 -6.18
CA GLY A 218 12.24 12.07 -5.58
C GLY A 218 11.35 11.74 -4.38
N VAL A 219 10.99 12.75 -3.57
CA VAL A 219 10.04 12.59 -2.46
C VAL A 219 8.65 12.15 -2.96
N LEU A 220 8.16 12.74 -4.04
CA LEU A 220 6.88 12.34 -4.65
C LEU A 220 6.99 10.98 -5.32
N LEU A 221 8.09 10.73 -6.02
CA LEU A 221 8.35 9.46 -6.69
C LEU A 221 8.50 8.30 -5.70
N GLY A 222 9.00 8.55 -4.48
CA GLY A 222 9.06 7.53 -3.44
C GLY A 222 7.70 6.94 -3.07
N VAL A 223 6.61 7.70 -3.22
CA VAL A 223 5.25 7.13 -3.06
C VAL A 223 4.87 6.25 -4.26
N GLY A 224 5.29 6.62 -5.48
CA GLY A 224 5.08 5.82 -6.68
C GLY A 224 5.89 4.53 -6.72
N GLN A 225 7.11 4.56 -6.15
CA GLN A 225 7.99 3.40 -6.05
C GLN A 225 7.43 2.25 -5.19
N ILE A 226 6.39 2.50 -4.38
CA ILE A 226 5.61 1.44 -3.73
C ILE A 226 5.04 0.44 -4.76
N PHE A 227 4.76 0.90 -5.99
CA PHE A 227 4.35 0.07 -7.13
C PHE A 227 5.42 -0.02 -8.23
N ALA A 228 6.67 0.30 -7.92
CA ALA A 228 7.77 0.42 -8.88
C ALA A 228 7.45 1.38 -10.05
N CYS A 229 6.81 2.51 -9.73
CA CYS A 229 6.45 3.54 -10.70
C CYS A 229 7.39 4.75 -10.63
N GLU A 230 8.13 4.99 -11.71
CA GLU A 230 9.16 6.05 -11.77
C GLU A 230 8.64 7.35 -12.40
N ALA A 231 7.45 7.33 -12.99
CA ALA A 231 6.87 8.47 -13.69
C ALA A 231 6.07 9.39 -12.75
N LEU A 232 6.34 10.69 -12.79
CA LEU A 232 5.73 11.67 -11.86
C LEU A 232 4.19 11.71 -11.94
N GLY A 233 3.61 11.74 -13.14
CA GLY A 233 2.15 11.80 -13.33
C GLY A 233 1.42 10.61 -12.69
N PRO A 234 1.78 9.36 -13.05
CA PRO A 234 1.30 8.16 -12.37
C PRO A 234 1.53 8.16 -10.85
N SER A 235 2.69 8.59 -10.36
CA SER A 235 2.99 8.67 -8.91
C SER A 235 2.08 9.66 -8.18
N LEU A 236 1.74 10.79 -8.81
CA LEU A 236 0.74 11.74 -8.26
C LEU A 236 -0.67 11.13 -8.21
N LEU A 237 -1.02 10.28 -9.19
CA LEU A 237 -2.30 9.58 -9.17
C LEU A 237 -2.36 8.51 -8.08
N ILE A 238 -1.24 7.81 -7.81
CA ILE A 238 -1.09 6.90 -6.66
C ILE A 238 -1.25 7.68 -5.35
N LEU A 239 -0.58 8.83 -5.21
CA LEU A 239 -0.74 9.70 -4.04
C LEU A 239 -2.20 10.16 -3.89
N GLY A 240 -2.87 10.50 -4.98
CA GLY A 240 -4.30 10.81 -5.00
C GLY A 240 -5.17 9.66 -4.50
N ALA A 241 -4.82 8.41 -4.83
CA ALA A 241 -5.49 7.22 -4.31
C ALA A 241 -5.29 7.05 -2.79
N VAL A 242 -4.10 7.38 -2.26
CA VAL A 242 -3.83 7.40 -0.82
C VAL A 242 -4.66 8.49 -0.14
N VAL A 243 -4.72 9.70 -0.71
CA VAL A 243 -5.53 10.82 -0.18
C VAL A 243 -7.02 10.47 -0.15
N LEU A 244 -7.53 9.82 -1.20
CA LEU A 244 -8.92 9.36 -1.27
C LEU A 244 -9.24 8.38 -0.12
N TYR A 245 -8.31 7.49 0.21
CA TYR A 245 -8.47 6.59 1.34
C TYR A 245 -8.38 7.32 2.69
N SER A 246 -7.29 8.05 2.91
CA SER A 246 -6.99 8.74 4.17
C SER A 246 -5.98 9.86 3.95
N PRO A 247 -6.37 11.13 4.12
CA PRO A 247 -5.44 12.26 4.13
C PRO A 247 -4.33 12.13 5.18
N LEU A 248 -4.64 11.56 6.35
CA LEU A 248 -3.63 11.34 7.40
C LEU A 248 -2.58 10.28 6.98
N LEU A 249 -3.01 9.25 6.25
CA LEU A 249 -2.09 8.27 5.68
C LEU A 249 -1.22 8.91 4.58
N ALA A 250 -1.81 9.72 3.71
CA ALA A 250 -1.09 10.43 2.65
C ALA A 250 -0.03 11.40 3.22
N PHE A 251 -0.35 12.09 4.31
CA PHE A 251 0.62 12.92 5.03
C PHE A 251 1.82 12.10 5.51
N HIS A 252 1.59 10.94 6.13
CA HIS A 252 2.69 10.08 6.60
C HIS A 252 3.46 9.42 5.44
N ALA A 253 2.80 9.13 4.31
CA ALA A 253 3.46 8.64 3.10
C ALA A 253 4.50 9.67 2.59
N LEU A 254 4.10 10.93 2.45
CA LEU A 254 4.98 12.01 2.01
C LEU A 254 6.06 12.33 3.05
N LEU A 255 5.69 12.37 4.33
CA LEU A 255 6.64 12.62 5.41
C LEU A 255 7.71 11.53 5.47
N GLY A 256 7.31 10.25 5.40
CA GLY A 256 8.23 9.12 5.40
C GLY A 256 9.14 9.14 4.18
N SER A 257 8.58 9.38 2.99
CA SER A 257 9.36 9.52 1.76
C SER A 257 10.38 10.67 1.84
N ALA A 258 9.96 11.83 2.34
CA ALA A 258 10.84 12.98 2.54
C ALA A 258 11.97 12.67 3.52
N ILE A 259 11.66 12.00 4.62
CA ILE A 259 12.67 11.57 5.60
C ILE A 259 13.66 10.57 4.97
N GLY A 260 13.17 9.59 4.21
CA GLY A 260 14.03 8.60 3.55
C GLY A 260 14.98 9.24 2.56
N THR A 261 14.46 10.05 1.64
CA THR A 261 15.26 10.73 0.61
C THR A 261 16.20 11.78 1.22
N LEU A 262 15.69 12.67 2.08
CA LEU A 262 16.45 13.82 2.58
C LEU A 262 17.35 13.49 3.77
N ALA A 263 16.88 12.69 4.73
CA ALA A 263 17.62 12.45 5.96
C ALA A 263 18.53 11.22 5.87
N ALA A 264 18.07 10.12 5.26
CA ALA A 264 18.90 8.92 5.14
C ALA A 264 19.71 8.91 3.85
N GLY A 265 19.08 9.19 2.70
CA GLY A 265 19.75 9.18 1.40
C GLY A 265 20.91 10.18 1.31
N LEU A 266 20.69 11.44 1.70
CA LEU A 266 21.75 12.46 1.66
C LEU A 266 22.82 12.27 2.74
N SER A 267 22.47 11.77 3.92
CA SER A 267 23.43 11.66 5.03
C SER A 267 24.51 10.62 4.78
N VAL A 268 24.20 9.58 3.99
CA VAL A 268 25.15 8.52 3.59
C VAL A 268 25.59 8.64 2.13
N ALA A 269 25.30 9.79 1.49
CA ALA A 269 25.70 10.08 0.11
C ALA A 269 25.34 8.97 -0.88
N VAL A 270 24.08 8.52 -0.84
CA VAL A 270 23.56 7.55 -1.82
C VAL A 270 23.62 8.13 -3.22
N HIS A 271 23.91 7.29 -4.21
CA HIS A 271 23.89 7.60 -5.64
C HIS A 271 22.66 8.43 -6.07
N HIS A 272 22.86 9.43 -6.93
CA HIS A 272 21.82 10.40 -7.29
C HIS A 272 20.57 9.74 -7.88
N ASP A 273 20.73 8.73 -8.75
CA ASP A 273 19.61 7.96 -9.31
C ASP A 273 18.65 7.41 -8.24
N PHE A 274 19.15 6.93 -7.09
CA PHE A 274 18.30 6.43 -6.00
C PHE A 274 17.55 7.54 -5.26
N LEU A 275 18.09 8.76 -5.25
CA LEU A 275 17.43 9.94 -4.71
C LEU A 275 16.35 10.43 -5.68
N TYR A 276 16.70 10.57 -6.96
CA TYR A 276 15.85 11.17 -7.98
C TYR A 276 14.71 10.26 -8.40
N SER A 277 14.93 8.95 -8.45
CA SER A 277 13.88 7.95 -8.71
C SER A 277 12.96 7.69 -7.51
N GLY A 278 13.32 8.19 -6.31
CA GLY A 278 12.56 7.95 -5.08
C GLY A 278 12.79 6.57 -4.44
N LEU A 279 13.73 5.77 -4.93
CA LEU A 279 14.06 4.45 -4.36
C LEU A 279 14.50 4.52 -2.90
N SER A 280 15.14 5.62 -2.49
CA SER A 280 15.52 5.87 -1.08
C SER A 280 14.34 6.19 -0.14
N GLY A 281 13.15 6.50 -0.69
CA GLY A 281 12.03 7.03 0.07
C GLY A 281 10.90 6.03 0.35
N PHE A 282 10.68 5.05 -0.51
CA PHE A 282 9.43 4.26 -0.47
C PHE A 282 9.30 3.35 0.75
N ASN A 283 10.39 2.71 1.20
CA ASN A 283 10.38 1.91 2.42
C ASN A 283 10.11 2.78 3.66
N ALA A 284 10.68 3.99 3.69
CA ALA A 284 10.42 4.95 4.75
C ALA A 284 8.97 5.46 4.73
N ALA A 285 8.39 5.67 3.55
CA ALA A 285 6.98 5.99 3.37
C ALA A 285 6.07 4.90 3.96
N LEU A 286 6.27 3.64 3.56
CA LEU A 286 5.49 2.49 4.07
C LEU A 286 5.65 2.33 5.59
N GLY A 287 6.87 2.43 6.11
CA GLY A 287 7.13 2.35 7.56
C GLY A 287 6.48 3.49 8.34
N CYS A 288 6.44 4.70 7.77
CA CYS A 288 5.78 5.85 8.40
C CYS A 288 4.26 5.70 8.39
N MET A 289 3.68 5.29 7.24
CA MET A 289 2.24 5.01 7.07
C MET A 289 1.74 3.96 8.06
N ALA A 290 2.49 2.87 8.22
CA ALA A 290 2.14 1.77 9.10
C ALA A 290 2.01 2.19 10.57
N VAL A 291 2.92 3.04 11.06
CA VAL A 291 2.97 3.47 12.47
C VAL A 291 2.13 4.74 12.72
N GLY A 292 2.03 5.61 11.72
CA GLY A 292 1.43 6.95 11.77
C GLY A 292 -0.10 7.00 11.81
N GLY A 293 -0.76 6.04 12.42
CA GLY A 293 -2.23 6.01 12.57
C GLY A 293 -2.92 4.74 12.08
N LEU A 294 -2.19 3.86 11.38
CA LEU A 294 -2.77 2.64 10.82
C LEU A 294 -2.76 1.47 11.82
N PHE A 295 -1.58 0.90 12.14
CA PHE A 295 -1.47 -0.17 13.13
C PHE A 295 -1.41 0.33 14.57
N PHE A 296 -1.20 1.63 14.75
CA PHE A 296 -1.27 2.30 16.05
C PHE A 296 -2.20 3.48 15.95
N THR A 297 -3.02 3.70 16.98
CA THR A 297 -3.92 4.85 17.03
C THR A 297 -3.10 6.14 16.98
N PHE A 298 -3.52 7.08 16.13
CA PHE A 298 -2.81 8.34 15.98
C PHE A 298 -2.79 9.16 17.28
N SER A 299 -1.58 9.56 17.69
CA SER A 299 -1.29 10.43 18.82
C SER A 299 0.04 11.11 18.55
N TRP A 300 0.39 12.14 19.33
CA TRP A 300 1.71 12.77 19.18
C TRP A 300 2.85 11.79 19.50
N THR A 301 2.63 10.88 20.45
CA THR A 301 3.58 9.81 20.78
C THR A 301 3.80 8.87 19.59
N THR A 302 2.72 8.35 19.00
CA THR A 302 2.84 7.42 17.85
C THR A 302 3.35 8.11 16.60
N HIS A 303 3.07 9.40 16.42
CA HIS A 303 3.67 10.21 15.36
C HIS A 303 5.21 10.31 15.49
N LEU A 304 5.73 10.57 16.69
CA LEU A 304 7.18 10.58 16.92
C LEU A 304 7.81 9.21 16.66
N TYR A 305 7.15 8.12 17.07
CA TYR A 305 7.58 6.77 16.72
C TYR A 305 7.53 6.50 15.22
N ALA A 306 6.55 7.04 14.49
CA ALA A 306 6.45 6.90 13.03
C ALA A 306 7.58 7.64 12.32
N VAL A 307 7.92 8.85 12.77
CA VAL A 307 9.08 9.61 12.26
C VAL A 307 10.39 8.88 12.55
N ALA A 308 10.57 8.37 13.77
CA ALA A 308 11.74 7.58 14.13
C ALA A 308 11.83 6.28 13.32
N ASN A 309 10.70 5.60 13.09
CA ASN A 309 10.64 4.39 12.27
C ASN A 309 11.00 4.67 10.80
N ALA A 310 10.50 5.77 10.25
CA ALA A 310 10.82 6.19 8.90
C ALA A 310 12.31 6.52 8.76
N ALA A 311 12.83 7.37 9.66
CA ALA A 311 14.19 7.87 9.62
C ALA A 311 15.24 6.79 9.89
N PHE A 312 15.13 6.10 11.02
CA PHE A 312 16.21 5.25 11.51
C PHE A 312 16.06 3.81 11.10
N LEU A 313 14.87 3.26 11.25
CA LEU A 313 14.65 1.84 11.05
C LEU A 313 14.43 1.51 9.59
N SER A 314 13.54 2.21 8.89
CA SER A 314 13.12 1.82 7.54
C SER A 314 14.07 2.35 6.47
N ALA A 315 14.45 3.63 6.50
CA ALA A 315 15.31 4.19 5.46
C ALA A 315 16.75 3.65 5.50
N TYR A 316 17.42 3.65 6.66
CA TYR A 316 18.78 3.10 6.74
C TYR A 316 18.81 1.58 6.56
N ALA A 317 17.80 0.85 7.03
CA ALA A 317 17.74 -0.58 6.73
C ALA A 317 17.54 -0.84 5.24
N ASP A 318 16.76 -0.01 4.54
CA ASP A 318 16.59 -0.12 3.09
C ASP A 318 17.91 0.07 2.36
N ILE A 319 18.67 1.10 2.71
CA ILE A 319 20.02 1.33 2.16
C ILE A 319 20.94 0.15 2.49
N ALA A 320 20.92 -0.35 3.73
CA ALA A 320 21.74 -1.49 4.15
C ALA A 320 21.38 -2.78 3.39
N PHE A 321 20.09 -3.09 3.25
CA PHE A 321 19.62 -4.23 2.47
C PHE A 321 19.92 -4.06 0.98
N SER A 322 19.80 -2.85 0.44
CA SER A 322 20.13 -2.55 -0.95
C SER A 322 21.62 -2.74 -1.23
N ASN A 323 22.49 -2.36 -0.29
CA ASN A 323 23.93 -2.62 -0.39
C ASN A 323 24.25 -4.12 -0.33
N LEU A 324 23.60 -4.84 0.61
CA LEU A 324 23.81 -6.27 0.81
C LEU A 324 23.32 -7.09 -0.39
N LEU A 325 22.06 -6.89 -0.81
CA LEU A 325 21.43 -7.64 -1.90
C LEU A 325 21.91 -7.18 -3.27
N GLY A 326 22.23 -5.89 -3.43
CA GLY A 326 22.84 -5.34 -4.64
C GLY A 326 24.22 -5.95 -4.93
N SER A 327 24.95 -6.40 -3.90
CA SER A 327 26.20 -7.16 -4.09
C SER A 327 25.99 -8.51 -4.81
N PHE A 328 24.77 -9.05 -4.77
CA PHE A 328 24.35 -10.23 -5.53
C PHE A 328 23.54 -9.87 -6.78
N GLY A 329 23.39 -8.58 -7.10
CA GLY A 329 22.58 -8.09 -8.21
C GLY A 329 21.07 -8.08 -7.96
N LEU A 330 20.64 -8.15 -6.69
CA LEU A 330 19.25 -8.28 -6.27
C LEU A 330 18.70 -7.00 -5.62
N PRO A 331 17.39 -6.72 -5.77
CA PRO A 331 16.73 -5.60 -5.09
C PRO A 331 16.48 -5.89 -3.61
N ALA A 332 16.46 -4.82 -2.79
CA ALA A 332 16.04 -4.90 -1.38
C ALA A 332 14.52 -5.06 -1.19
N LEU A 333 13.73 -4.70 -2.20
CA LEU A 333 12.26 -4.74 -2.15
C LEU A 333 11.74 -3.98 -0.91
N SER A 334 10.68 -4.46 -0.26
CA SER A 334 10.11 -3.84 0.94
C SER A 334 10.54 -4.53 2.24
N TRP A 335 11.67 -5.25 2.23
CA TRP A 335 12.19 -5.96 3.41
C TRP A 335 12.36 -5.02 4.61
N ALA A 336 12.91 -3.83 4.37
CA ALA A 336 13.12 -2.85 5.41
C ALA A 336 11.82 -2.44 6.09
N ALA A 337 10.83 -1.92 5.34
CA ALA A 337 9.55 -1.50 5.91
C ALA A 337 8.80 -2.66 6.60
N THR A 338 8.88 -3.87 6.03
CA THR A 338 8.19 -5.06 6.55
C THR A 338 8.77 -5.49 7.91
N LEU A 339 10.09 -5.58 8.02
CA LEU A 339 10.78 -6.00 9.24
C LEU A 339 10.64 -4.95 10.35
N THR A 340 10.76 -3.66 10.01
CA THR A 340 10.75 -2.58 11.00
C THR A 340 9.35 -2.35 11.57
N THR A 341 8.33 -2.41 10.71
CA THR A 341 6.92 -2.38 11.15
C THR A 341 6.60 -3.57 12.04
N THR A 342 7.05 -4.76 11.66
CA THR A 342 6.87 -5.99 12.47
C THR A 342 7.55 -5.85 13.83
N LEU A 343 8.78 -5.34 13.87
CA LEU A 343 9.52 -5.08 15.12
C LEU A 343 8.74 -4.14 16.05
N LEU A 344 8.19 -3.04 15.52
CA LEU A 344 7.40 -2.10 16.33
C LEU A 344 6.08 -2.69 16.80
N LEU A 345 5.42 -3.52 15.99
CA LEU A 345 4.22 -4.25 16.40
C LEU A 345 4.50 -5.24 17.53
N LEU A 346 5.67 -5.85 17.54
CA LEU A 346 6.12 -6.74 18.62
C LEU A 346 6.60 -5.99 19.86
N LEU A 347 6.99 -4.71 19.72
CA LEU A 347 7.53 -3.91 20.81
C LEU A 347 6.51 -3.76 21.96
N THR A 348 6.98 -4.05 23.17
CA THR A 348 6.21 -3.93 24.42
C THR A 348 6.48 -2.57 25.08
N GLY A 349 5.66 -2.20 26.07
CA GLY A 349 5.77 -0.91 26.78
C GLY A 349 4.78 0.14 26.29
N ASN A 350 5.15 1.42 26.34
CA ASN A 350 4.23 2.54 26.11
C ASN A 350 3.57 2.54 24.73
N LEU A 351 4.26 2.03 23.71
CA LEU A 351 3.73 1.95 22.34
C LEU A 351 2.60 0.90 22.23
N ALA A 352 2.65 -0.16 23.04
CA ALA A 352 1.65 -1.23 23.02
C ALA A 352 0.23 -0.74 23.36
N LYS A 353 0.10 0.32 24.17
CA LYS A 353 -1.20 0.94 24.52
C LYS A 353 -1.97 1.45 23.29
N TYR A 354 -1.25 1.86 22.26
CA TYR A 354 -1.83 2.43 21.05
C TYR A 354 -2.07 1.40 19.95
N ARG A 355 -1.57 0.17 20.12
CA ARG A 355 -1.62 -0.89 19.10
C ARG A 355 -3.05 -1.28 18.78
N ILE A 356 -3.35 -1.41 17.50
CA ILE A 356 -4.65 -1.85 16.99
C ILE A 356 -4.48 -3.30 16.52
N PRO A 357 -5.35 -4.24 16.95
CA PRO A 357 -5.32 -5.60 16.44
C PRO A 357 -5.49 -5.61 14.92
N ALA A 358 -4.69 -6.40 14.20
CA ALA A 358 -4.63 -6.39 12.74
C ALA A 358 -6.01 -6.52 12.05
N GLN A 359 -6.91 -7.36 12.58
CA GLN A 359 -8.26 -7.57 12.04
C GLN A 359 -9.21 -6.38 12.23
N GLN A 360 -8.86 -5.43 13.11
CA GLN A 360 -9.68 -4.25 13.43
C GLN A 360 -9.10 -2.96 12.84
N VAL A 361 -8.00 -3.07 12.09
CA VAL A 361 -7.35 -1.93 11.45
C VAL A 361 -8.26 -1.40 10.35
N MET A 362 -8.61 -0.12 10.46
CA MET A 362 -9.36 0.65 9.48
C MET A 362 -8.54 1.88 9.09
N SER A 363 -9.13 2.84 8.36
CA SER A 363 -8.46 4.11 8.07
C SER A 363 -8.00 4.84 9.36
N PRO A 364 -6.86 5.54 9.32
CA PRO A 364 -6.33 6.28 10.48
C PRO A 364 -7.34 7.22 11.16
N GLU A 365 -8.15 7.93 10.38
CA GLU A 365 -9.20 8.81 10.91
C GLU A 365 -10.29 8.02 11.62
N HIS A 366 -10.65 6.84 11.11
CA HIS A 366 -11.64 5.97 11.75
C HIS A 366 -11.09 5.43 13.07
N ASN A 367 -9.86 4.92 13.09
CA ASN A 367 -9.18 4.42 14.28
C ASN A 367 -9.13 5.48 15.39
N LEU A 368 -8.78 6.72 15.03
CA LEU A 368 -8.74 7.84 15.96
C LEU A 368 -10.12 8.17 16.54
N ARG A 369 -11.18 8.19 15.71
CA ARG A 369 -12.55 8.44 16.18
C ARG A 369 -13.02 7.35 17.14
N ARG A 370 -12.78 6.08 16.78
CA ARG A 370 -13.16 4.92 17.61
C ARG A 370 -12.47 4.98 18.97
N ARG A 371 -11.18 5.34 19.02
CA ARG A 371 -10.47 5.49 20.30
C ARG A 371 -11.07 6.58 21.17
N ARG A 372 -11.36 7.76 20.60
CA ARG A 372 -11.97 8.87 21.33
C ARG A 372 -13.34 8.50 21.91
N GLN A 373 -14.12 7.70 21.19
CA GLN A 373 -15.42 7.20 21.67
C GLN A 373 -15.23 6.26 22.87
N CYS A 374 -14.33 5.28 22.78
CA CYS A 374 -14.02 4.41 23.93
C CYS A 374 -13.53 5.19 25.15
N ASP A 375 -12.63 6.15 24.97
CA ASP A 375 -12.11 6.98 26.08
C ASP A 375 -13.26 7.81 26.72
N THR A 376 -14.27 8.22 25.94
CA THR A 376 -15.44 8.96 26.44
C THR A 376 -16.41 8.05 27.20
N GLU A 377 -16.64 6.83 26.70
CA GLU A 377 -17.49 5.83 27.35
C GLU A 377 -16.89 5.35 28.68
N GLU A 378 -15.58 5.14 28.74
CA GLU A 378 -14.86 4.83 29.99
C GLU A 378 -14.99 5.96 31.01
N ALA A 379 -14.85 7.22 30.57
CA ALA A 379 -15.01 8.38 31.44
C ALA A 379 -16.44 8.51 32.00
N LEU A 380 -17.46 8.22 31.19
CA LEU A 380 -18.88 8.26 31.62
C LEU A 380 -19.27 7.05 32.49
N GLY A 381 -18.76 5.86 32.18
CA GLY A 381 -19.00 4.63 32.96
C GLY A 381 -18.34 4.64 34.34
N GLY A 382 -17.17 5.29 34.45
CA GLY A 382 -16.50 5.51 35.74
C GLY A 382 -17.20 6.53 36.65
N VAL A 383 -18.02 7.43 36.10
CA VAL A 383 -18.83 8.38 36.89
C VAL A 383 -20.06 7.70 37.50
N ASN A 384 -20.64 6.70 36.83
CA ASN A 384 -21.83 5.97 37.31
C ASN A 384 -21.53 4.85 38.32
N THR A 385 -20.27 4.52 38.57
CA THR A 385 -19.86 3.54 39.60
C THR A 385 -19.38 4.19 40.91
N VAL A 386 -19.36 5.52 40.97
CA VAL A 386 -18.92 6.32 42.14
C VAL A 386 -20.08 7.11 42.80
N MET A 387 -21.32 6.92 42.32
CA MET A 387 -22.55 7.24 43.07
C MET A 387 -23.18 5.95 43.56
#